data_AF-A0A7X9IKJ4-F1
#
_entry.id   AF-A0A7X9IKJ4-F1
#
_cell.length_a   1.000
_cell.length_b   1.000
_cell.length_c   1.000
_cell.angle_alpha   90.00
_cell.angle_beta   90.00
_cell.angle_gamma   90.00
#
_symmetry.space_group_name_H-M   'P 1'
#
loop_
_entity.id
_entity.type
_entity.pdbx_description
1 polymer ?
#
loop_
_entity_poly.entity_id
_entity_poly.type
_entity_poly.pdbx_seq_one_letter_code
_entity_poly.pdbx_strand_id
1 'polypeptide(L)'
;MRLFNAFVLLTLVLAELTLMEAKAQTPSPTTSPNSSLVLSHEGVGADVDKKRREPILSVRVAAGPTSATIFADAYVVSDQTNYLPIQFDFFINRAFFASQIRSTELPGPVGVTVAYKDVPLPFNYSVVAKILHPNRTFTTVLNGAVEKIDPTPGPTSTPASSLSCTYTEKIDNEVSTYTAVQVTFAETDSKLTSSFEAVNSEDPEDKLSLEIDTTKNDTDLSGTINVVDSQEINVRGSYQKSANIISSISLSSEDSLNELSCR
;
A
#
# COMPACT_ATOMS: atom_id res chain seq x y z
N MET A 1 -21.45 -28.68 -66.98
CA MET A 1 -20.09 -28.98 -66.51
C MET A 1 -19.35 -27.66 -66.36
N ARG A 2 -18.80 -27.37 -65.17
CA ARG A 2 -18.23 -26.08 -64.70
C ARG A 2 -19.32 -25.02 -64.38
N LEU A 3 -19.36 -24.33 -63.24
CA LEU A 3 -18.44 -24.15 -62.11
C LEU A 3 -19.30 -23.84 -60.86
N PHE A 4 -19.17 -24.68 -59.83
CA PHE A 4 -19.41 -24.33 -58.43
C PHE A 4 -18.20 -23.53 -57.96
N ASN A 5 -18.36 -22.25 -57.58
CA ASN A 5 -17.45 -21.52 -56.66
C ASN A 5 -17.88 -20.06 -56.52
N ALA A 6 -18.97 -19.82 -55.80
CA ALA A 6 -19.36 -18.47 -55.38
C ALA A 6 -20.00 -18.44 -53.98
N PHE A 7 -19.68 -19.41 -53.12
CA PHE A 7 -20.33 -19.56 -51.81
C PHE A 7 -19.34 -19.91 -50.68
N VAL A 8 -18.13 -19.34 -50.72
CA VAL A 8 -17.13 -19.47 -49.64
C VAL A 8 -16.67 -18.10 -49.11
N LEU A 9 -17.22 -16.99 -49.59
CA LEU A 9 -16.78 -15.65 -49.19
C LEU A 9 -17.73 -14.89 -48.26
N LEU A 10 -18.70 -15.58 -47.64
CA LEU A 10 -19.70 -14.94 -46.76
C LEU A 10 -19.95 -15.75 -45.46
N THR A 11 -18.90 -16.35 -44.93
CA THR A 11 -18.92 -17.02 -43.60
C THR A 11 -17.54 -16.92 -42.94
N LEU A 12 -16.92 -15.73 -43.04
CA LEU A 12 -15.76 -15.35 -42.23
C LEU A 12 -15.92 -13.91 -41.72
N VAL A 13 -17.15 -13.57 -41.32
CA VAL A 13 -17.47 -12.35 -40.55
C VAL A 13 -18.02 -12.84 -39.22
N LEU A 14 -17.21 -13.58 -38.46
CA LEU A 14 -17.53 -13.98 -37.09
C LEU A 14 -16.29 -14.51 -36.35
N ALA A 15 -15.26 -13.68 -36.21
CA ALA A 15 -14.25 -13.81 -35.15
C ALA A 15 -13.36 -12.57 -35.17
N GLU A 16 -13.03 -12.05 -33.99
CA GLU A 16 -12.02 -11.00 -33.76
C GLU A 16 -12.44 -9.55 -34.03
N LEU A 17 -13.45 -9.07 -33.30
CA LEU A 17 -13.50 -7.66 -32.93
C LEU A 17 -14.14 -7.47 -31.54
N THR A 18 -13.47 -7.99 -30.51
CA THR A 18 -13.62 -7.53 -29.13
C THR A 18 -12.22 -7.38 -28.55
N LEU A 19 -11.57 -6.28 -28.92
CA LEU A 19 -10.37 -5.80 -28.27
C LEU A 19 -10.75 -5.48 -26.82
N MET A 20 -10.37 -6.37 -25.90
CA MET A 20 -10.40 -6.10 -24.47
C MET A 20 -9.58 -4.83 -24.21
N GLU A 21 -10.24 -3.78 -23.71
CA GLU A 21 -9.56 -2.74 -22.94
C GLU A 21 -8.99 -3.38 -21.67
N ALA A 22 -7.78 -3.94 -21.78
CA ALA A 22 -6.93 -4.18 -20.64
C ALA A 22 -6.46 -2.80 -20.14
N LYS A 23 -7.30 -2.15 -19.33
CA LYS A 23 -6.88 -1.02 -18.50
C LYS A 23 -5.77 -1.55 -17.61
N ALA A 24 -4.53 -1.12 -17.87
CA ALA A 24 -3.37 -1.46 -17.07
C ALA A 24 -3.66 -1.12 -15.61
N GLN A 25 -3.95 -2.16 -14.84
CA GLN A 25 -4.17 -2.08 -13.42
C GLN A 25 -2.80 -1.87 -12.81
N THR A 26 -2.50 -0.62 -12.47
CA THR A 26 -1.38 -0.27 -11.60
C THR A 26 -1.46 -1.17 -10.36
N PRO A 27 -0.44 -2.00 -10.07
CA PRO A 27 -0.46 -2.81 -8.87
C PRO A 27 -0.46 -1.87 -7.66
N SER A 28 -1.56 -1.89 -6.91
CA SER A 28 -1.62 -1.28 -5.58
C SER A 28 -0.49 -1.86 -4.73
N PRO A 29 0.34 -1.03 -4.08
CA PRO A 29 1.40 -1.54 -3.22
C PRO A 29 0.78 -2.24 -2.02
N THR A 30 0.90 -3.56 -1.97
CA THR A 30 0.67 -4.35 -0.77
C THR A 30 1.82 -4.08 0.19
N THR A 31 1.59 -3.23 1.20
CA THR A 31 2.58 -2.87 2.20
C THR A 31 2.75 -4.02 3.19
N SER A 32 3.86 -4.76 3.04
CA SER A 32 4.37 -5.74 3.99
C SER A 32 4.93 -5.02 5.25
N PRO A 33 4.81 -5.57 6.48
CA PRO A 33 5.10 -4.89 7.74
C PRO A 33 6.58 -4.87 8.11
N ASN A 34 7.46 -4.64 7.13
CA ASN A 34 8.85 -4.25 7.36
C ASN A 34 8.98 -2.84 6.81
N SER A 35 9.16 -1.84 7.69
CA SER A 35 9.12 -0.40 7.37
C SER A 35 9.80 -0.11 6.03
N SER A 36 8.99 0.01 4.97
CA SER A 36 9.49 0.32 3.66
C SER A 36 9.24 1.78 3.36
N LEU A 37 10.18 2.63 3.75
CA LEU A 37 10.18 4.01 3.28
C LEU A 37 10.47 3.94 1.77
N VAL A 38 9.47 4.34 0.97
CA VAL A 38 9.61 4.53 -0.47
C VAL A 38 9.77 6.02 -0.70
N LEU A 39 10.97 6.45 -1.08
CA LEU A 39 11.25 7.80 -1.51
C LEU A 39 11.28 7.81 -3.04
N SER A 40 10.55 8.70 -3.67
CA SER A 40 10.62 8.92 -5.12
C SER A 40 11.10 10.34 -5.42
N HIS A 41 11.99 10.47 -6.39
CA HIS A 41 12.51 11.75 -6.84
C HIS A 41 12.66 11.75 -8.36
N GLU A 42 12.09 12.77 -9.00
CA GLU A 42 12.40 13.11 -10.38
C GLU A 42 13.71 13.93 -10.39
N GLY A 43 14.57 13.71 -11.38
CA GLY A 43 15.86 14.39 -11.49
C GLY A 43 15.77 15.91 -11.40
N VAL A 44 16.82 16.51 -10.84
CA VAL A 44 17.02 17.96 -10.85
C VAL A 44 18.18 18.25 -11.81
N GLY A 45 17.90 18.16 -13.10
CA GLY A 45 18.71 18.88 -14.10
C GLY A 45 18.60 20.38 -13.88
N ALA A 46 19.71 21.11 -14.04
CA ALA A 46 19.77 22.58 -13.93
C ALA A 46 18.82 23.29 -14.93
N ASP A 47 18.31 22.57 -15.90
CA ASP A 47 17.06 22.85 -16.60
C ASP A 47 16.25 21.55 -16.50
N VAL A 48 15.02 21.59 -15.98
CA VAL A 48 14.08 20.47 -16.18
C VAL A 48 13.98 20.30 -17.69
N ASP A 49 14.68 19.29 -18.19
CA ASP A 49 14.77 19.04 -19.61
C ASP A 49 13.35 18.86 -20.10
N LYS A 50 12.84 19.78 -20.93
CA LYS A 50 11.44 19.76 -21.43
C LYS A 50 11.06 18.40 -22.04
N LYS A 51 12.04 17.57 -22.38
CA LYS A 51 11.88 16.22 -22.92
C LYS A 51 11.85 15.09 -21.88
N ARG A 52 11.92 15.39 -20.57
CA ARG A 52 11.87 14.42 -19.45
C ARG A 52 12.77 13.19 -19.68
N ARG A 53 14.02 13.46 -20.06
CA ARG A 53 15.04 12.46 -20.37
C ARG A 53 15.77 11.94 -19.13
N GLU A 54 15.51 12.53 -17.97
CA GLU A 54 16.09 12.08 -16.70
C GLU A 54 15.33 10.88 -16.15
N PRO A 55 16.03 9.94 -15.49
CA PRO A 55 15.36 8.82 -14.85
C PRO A 55 14.57 9.31 -13.64
N ILE A 56 13.34 8.84 -13.47
CA ILE A 56 12.57 9.00 -12.24
C ILE A 56 13.00 7.87 -11.32
N LEU A 57 13.66 8.21 -10.22
CA LEU A 57 14.28 7.28 -9.28
C LEU A 57 13.37 7.06 -8.07
N SER A 58 13.11 5.80 -7.75
CA SER A 58 12.42 5.36 -6.54
C SER A 58 13.38 4.50 -5.73
N VAL A 59 13.51 4.78 -4.43
CA VAL A 59 14.32 4.00 -3.51
C VAL A 59 13.46 3.51 -2.37
N ARG A 60 13.51 2.21 -2.13
CA ARG A 60 12.87 1.51 -1.02
C ARG A 60 13.93 0.94 -0.10
N VAL A 61 13.84 1.22 1.19
CA VAL A 61 14.71 0.58 2.19
C VAL A 61 13.93 -0.50 2.93
N ALA A 62 14.54 -1.66 3.13
CA ALA A 62 14.07 -2.71 4.02
C ALA A 62 15.10 -2.91 5.13
N ALA A 63 14.83 -2.34 6.30
CA ALA A 63 15.68 -2.51 7.47
C ALA A 63 15.34 -3.83 8.19
N GLY A 64 16.33 -4.69 8.40
CA GLY A 64 16.24 -5.89 9.22
C GLY A 64 17.01 -5.73 10.54
N PRO A 65 17.10 -6.79 11.36
CA PRO A 65 17.76 -6.74 12.67
C PRO A 65 19.29 -6.61 12.59
N THR A 66 19.92 -7.14 11.53
CA THR A 66 21.39 -7.21 11.39
C THR A 66 21.93 -6.49 10.15
N SER A 67 21.04 -6.06 9.26
CA SER A 67 21.37 -5.41 7.99
C SER A 67 20.18 -4.64 7.46
N ALA A 68 20.45 -3.66 6.60
CA ALA A 68 19.42 -3.01 5.79
C ALA A 68 19.69 -3.26 4.31
N THR A 69 18.63 -3.51 3.55
CA THR A 69 18.70 -3.63 2.09
C THR A 69 18.10 -2.39 1.45
N ILE A 70 18.85 -1.75 0.58
CA ILE A 70 18.43 -0.58 -0.19
C ILE A 70 18.12 -1.05 -1.60
N PHE A 71 16.85 -0.98 -1.99
CA PHE A 71 16.36 -1.26 -3.33
C PHE A 71 16.20 0.04 -4.10
N ALA A 72 16.76 0.13 -5.28
CA ALA A 72 16.62 1.24 -6.20
C ALA A 72 15.94 0.77 -7.47
N ASP A 73 14.95 1.53 -7.91
CA ASP A 73 14.28 1.35 -9.18
C ASP A 73 14.24 2.69 -9.91
N ALA A 74 14.24 2.67 -11.23
CA ALA A 74 14.05 3.89 -12.00
C ALA A 74 13.33 3.62 -13.31
N TYR A 75 12.64 4.63 -13.84
CA TYR A 75 12.11 4.56 -15.20
C TYR A 75 12.35 5.87 -15.92
N VAL A 76 12.35 5.81 -17.25
CA VAL A 76 12.59 6.97 -18.11
C VAL A 76 11.35 7.21 -18.94
N VAL A 77 10.78 8.40 -18.85
CA VAL A 77 9.51 8.74 -19.54
C VAL A 77 9.73 8.91 -21.04
N SER A 78 10.91 9.37 -21.46
CA SER A 78 11.21 9.60 -22.87
C SER A 78 11.44 8.30 -23.65
N ASP A 79 10.61 8.07 -24.68
CA ASP A 79 10.73 6.93 -25.61
C ASP A 79 12.07 6.86 -26.35
N GLN A 80 12.79 7.98 -26.44
CA GLN A 80 14.11 8.03 -27.10
C GLN A 80 15.24 7.48 -26.24
N THR A 81 15.00 7.27 -24.95
CA THR A 81 16.03 6.89 -23.98
C THR A 81 15.57 5.78 -23.03
N ASN A 82 14.30 5.34 -23.09
CA ASN A 82 13.78 4.28 -22.22
C ASN A 82 14.39 2.89 -22.48
N TYR A 83 14.94 2.66 -23.68
CA TYR A 83 15.62 1.42 -24.06
C TYR A 83 17.08 1.37 -23.59
N LEU A 84 17.60 2.47 -23.03
CA LEU A 84 18.99 2.53 -22.60
C LEU A 84 19.14 1.94 -21.19
N PRO A 85 20.22 1.20 -20.91
CA PRO A 85 20.48 0.69 -19.57
C PRO A 85 20.62 1.82 -18.54
N ILE A 86 20.19 1.55 -17.32
CA ILE A 86 20.33 2.48 -16.19
C ILE A 86 21.37 1.90 -15.23
N GLN A 87 22.40 2.69 -14.93
CA GLN A 87 23.37 2.40 -13.89
C GLN A 87 22.91 3.04 -12.57
N PHE A 88 23.06 2.30 -11.48
CA PHE A 88 22.75 2.70 -10.12
C PHE A 88 24.03 2.64 -9.30
N ASP A 89 24.50 3.79 -8.83
CA ASP A 89 25.62 3.89 -7.91
C ASP A 89 25.11 4.15 -6.49
N PHE A 90 25.50 3.28 -5.57
CA PHE A 90 25.13 3.34 -4.17
C PHE A 90 26.28 3.91 -3.35
N PHE A 91 25.99 4.91 -2.54
CA PHE A 91 26.92 5.50 -1.59
C PHE A 91 26.36 5.38 -0.19
N ILE A 92 27.20 4.96 0.76
CA ILE A 92 26.85 4.86 2.18
C ILE A 92 27.78 5.79 2.95
N ASN A 93 27.23 6.71 3.74
CA ASN A 93 27.98 7.76 4.42
C ASN A 93 28.95 8.51 3.48
N ARG A 94 28.49 8.80 2.25
CA ARG A 94 29.26 9.46 1.17
C ARG A 94 30.44 8.65 0.61
N ALA A 95 30.64 7.41 1.05
CA ALA A 95 31.61 6.49 0.45
C ALA A 95 30.94 5.63 -0.63
N PHE A 96 31.61 5.43 -1.75
CA PHE A 96 31.14 4.51 -2.79
C PHE A 96 31.03 3.09 -2.20
N PHE A 97 29.87 2.47 -2.38
CA PHE A 97 29.59 1.14 -1.85
C PHE A 97 29.53 0.09 -2.97
N ALA A 98 28.67 0.30 -3.96
CA ALA A 98 28.54 -0.60 -5.09
C ALA A 98 27.93 0.11 -6.30
N SER A 99 28.14 -0.47 -7.48
CA SER A 99 27.51 -0.05 -8.73
C SER A 99 26.80 -1.24 -9.36
N GLN A 100 25.59 -1.03 -9.88
CA GLN A 100 24.81 -2.05 -10.57
C GLN A 100 24.19 -1.47 -11.83
N ILE A 101 24.13 -2.27 -12.89
CA ILE A 101 23.49 -1.88 -14.15
C ILE A 101 22.24 -2.72 -14.33
N ARG A 102 21.12 -2.06 -14.55
CA ARG A 102 19.87 -2.73 -14.93
C ARG A 102 19.76 -2.77 -16.45
N SER A 103 19.75 -3.98 -16.99
CA SER A 103 19.42 -4.24 -18.39
C SER A 103 17.91 -4.06 -18.62
N THR A 104 17.52 -3.67 -19.82
CA THR A 104 16.12 -3.61 -20.24
C THR A 104 15.45 -4.99 -20.28
N GLU A 105 16.24 -6.06 -20.44
CA GLU A 105 15.76 -7.45 -20.50
C GLU A 105 15.43 -8.04 -19.11
N LEU A 106 15.98 -7.46 -18.05
CA LEU A 106 15.73 -7.86 -16.66
C LEU A 106 15.11 -6.69 -15.90
N PRO A 107 13.82 -6.39 -16.14
CA PRO A 107 13.14 -5.31 -15.46
C PRO A 107 12.95 -5.65 -13.98
N GLY A 108 13.30 -4.70 -13.11
CA GLY A 108 13.11 -4.82 -11.67
C GLY A 108 14.02 -3.90 -10.89
N PRO A 109 13.75 -3.74 -9.58
CA PRO A 109 14.64 -3.01 -8.69
C PRO A 109 15.98 -3.75 -8.53
N VAL A 110 17.06 -3.00 -8.51
CA VAL A 110 18.38 -3.47 -8.08
C VAL A 110 18.59 -3.13 -6.62
N GLY A 111 19.42 -3.88 -5.89
CA GLY A 111 19.58 -3.57 -4.47
C GLY A 111 20.91 -3.99 -3.87
N VAL A 112 21.28 -3.31 -2.80
CA VAL A 112 22.48 -3.57 -2.02
C VAL A 112 22.11 -3.84 -0.56
N THR A 113 22.75 -4.84 0.04
CA THR A 113 22.59 -5.13 1.46
C THR A 113 23.79 -4.60 2.23
N VAL A 114 23.53 -3.78 3.24
CA VAL A 114 24.52 -3.17 4.12
C VAL A 114 24.38 -3.82 5.50
N ALA A 115 25.41 -4.55 5.93
CA ALA A 115 25.41 -5.16 7.25
C ALA A 115 25.78 -4.14 8.33
N TYR A 116 25.06 -4.14 9.45
CA TYR A 116 25.25 -3.15 10.52
C TYR A 116 26.60 -3.27 11.25
N LYS A 117 27.25 -4.44 11.12
CA LYS A 117 28.62 -4.64 11.60
C LYS A 117 29.65 -3.81 10.83
N ASP A 118 29.39 -3.53 9.55
CA ASP A 118 30.31 -2.84 8.64
C ASP A 118 29.98 -1.33 8.60
N VAL A 119 28.69 -1.00 8.69
CA VAL A 119 28.19 0.38 8.80
C VAL A 119 27.18 0.47 9.95
N PRO A 120 27.58 0.99 11.12
CA PRO A 120 26.68 1.15 12.25
C PRO A 120 25.52 2.10 11.96
N LEU A 121 24.38 1.86 12.60
CA LEU A 121 23.22 2.75 12.56
C LEU A 121 23.39 3.96 13.50
N PRO A 122 22.80 5.12 13.18
CA PRO A 122 22.16 5.45 11.90
C PRO A 122 23.21 5.72 10.80
N PHE A 123 22.85 5.49 9.54
CA PHE A 123 23.71 5.84 8.41
C PHE A 123 22.94 6.51 7.27
N ASN A 124 23.63 7.35 6.51
CA ASN A 124 23.07 8.01 5.34
C ASN A 124 23.35 7.20 4.09
N TYR A 125 22.45 7.24 3.12
CA TYR A 125 22.67 6.68 1.80
C TYR A 125 22.35 7.69 0.70
N SER A 126 23.06 7.56 -0.41
CA SER A 126 22.76 8.25 -1.67
C SER A 126 22.70 7.21 -2.78
N VAL A 127 21.65 7.26 -3.59
CA VAL A 127 21.53 6.46 -4.81
C VAL A 127 21.56 7.40 -5.99
N VAL A 128 22.45 7.12 -6.94
CA VAL A 128 22.56 7.87 -8.19
C VAL A 128 22.12 6.97 -9.32
N ALA A 129 21.02 7.31 -9.98
CA ALA A 129 20.57 6.65 -11.20
C ALA A 129 21.06 7.42 -12.42
N LYS A 130 21.75 6.74 -13.33
CA LYS A 130 22.33 7.31 -14.56
C LYS A 130 21.91 6.51 -15.78
N ILE A 131 21.40 7.21 -16.80
CA ILE A 131 21.20 6.58 -18.12
C ILE A 131 22.55 6.45 -18.82
N LEU A 132 22.86 5.24 -19.30
CA LEU A 132 24.05 4.95 -20.09
C LEU A 132 23.85 5.35 -21.56
N HIS A 133 23.80 6.66 -21.80
CA HIS A 133 23.73 7.22 -23.15
C HIS A 133 25.15 7.50 -23.69
N PRO A 134 25.47 7.18 -24.97
CA PRO A 134 26.83 7.26 -25.49
C PRO A 134 27.42 8.68 -25.49
N ASN A 135 26.59 9.70 -25.67
CA ASN A 135 27.05 11.09 -25.86
C ASN A 135 26.63 12.06 -24.75
N ARG A 136 25.86 11.62 -23.74
CA ARG A 136 25.27 12.50 -22.71
C ARG A 136 25.07 11.73 -21.42
N THR A 137 25.07 12.43 -20.30
CA THR A 137 24.75 11.84 -18.99
C THR A 137 23.45 12.47 -18.50
N PHE A 138 22.46 11.62 -18.21
CA PHE A 138 21.23 12.01 -17.52
C PHE A 138 21.22 11.31 -16.17
N THR A 139 21.13 12.09 -15.10
CA THR A 139 21.36 11.59 -13.74
C THR A 139 20.33 12.13 -12.77
N THR A 140 19.85 11.25 -11.90
CA THR A 140 18.97 11.58 -10.79
C THR A 140 19.61 11.06 -9.51
N VAL A 141 19.60 11.89 -8.47
CA VAL A 141 20.17 11.56 -7.17
C VAL A 141 19.06 11.56 -6.14
N LEU A 142 19.01 10.52 -5.31
CA LEU A 142 18.14 10.42 -4.17
C LEU A 142 18.98 10.19 -2.92
N ASN A 143 18.75 11.02 -1.89
CA ASN A 143 19.40 10.91 -0.59
C ASN A 143 18.38 10.45 0.45
N GLY A 144 18.82 9.62 1.39
CA GLY A 144 18.02 9.21 2.53
C GLY A 144 18.89 8.76 3.70
N ALA A 145 18.25 8.33 4.77
CA ALA A 145 18.91 7.79 5.94
C ALA A 145 18.24 6.48 6.37
N VAL A 146 19.04 5.58 6.92
CA VAL A 146 18.57 4.41 7.66
C VAL A 146 18.80 4.72 9.13
N GLU A 147 17.70 4.92 9.84
CA GLU A 147 17.74 5.25 11.25
C GLU A 147 17.94 4.00 12.10
N LYS A 148 18.47 4.21 13.31
CA LYS A 148 18.46 3.17 14.32
C LYS A 148 16.99 2.86 14.62
N ILE A 149 16.59 1.60 14.45
CA ILE A 149 15.32 1.13 15.02
C ILE A 149 15.53 1.21 16.53
N ASP A 150 15.09 2.30 17.14
CA ASP A 150 15.17 2.44 18.58
C ASP A 150 14.11 1.48 19.15
N PRO A 151 14.49 0.51 19.99
CA PRO A 151 13.52 -0.39 20.63
C PRO A 151 12.70 0.34 21.70
N THR A 152 12.93 1.63 21.92
CA THR A 152 12.09 2.49 22.73
C THR A 152 10.74 2.62 22.02
N PRO A 153 9.62 2.19 22.62
CA PRO A 153 8.30 2.30 22.00
C PRO A 153 7.89 3.77 21.96
N GLY A 154 8.36 4.51 20.94
CA GLY A 154 7.54 5.54 20.32
C GLY A 154 6.29 4.84 19.77
N PRO A 155 5.12 5.51 19.78
CA PRO A 155 3.82 4.86 19.70
C PRO A 155 3.85 3.78 18.63
N THR A 156 3.85 2.54 19.12
CA THR A 156 3.84 1.33 18.34
C THR A 156 2.77 1.50 17.28
N SER A 157 3.18 1.60 16.02
CA SER A 157 2.35 1.07 14.94
C SER A 157 2.34 -0.44 15.11
N THR A 158 1.64 -0.89 16.14
CA THR A 158 0.95 -2.18 16.14
C THR A 158 0.36 -2.30 14.75
N PRO A 159 0.63 -3.37 13.99
CA PRO A 159 0.03 -3.53 12.67
C PRO A 159 -1.48 -3.34 12.86
N ALA A 160 -1.99 -2.20 12.41
CA ALA A 160 -3.39 -1.88 12.55
C ALA A 160 -4.10 -2.94 11.73
N SER A 161 -4.85 -3.82 12.40
CA SER A 161 -5.76 -4.74 11.73
C SER A 161 -6.72 -3.87 10.93
N SER A 162 -6.53 -3.82 9.62
CA SER A 162 -7.46 -3.18 8.71
C SER A 162 -8.57 -4.19 8.43
N LEU A 163 -9.70 -4.06 9.12
CA LEU A 163 -10.85 -4.93 8.92
C LEU A 163 -11.86 -4.26 7.99
N SER A 164 -12.66 -5.06 7.30
CA SER A 164 -13.85 -4.59 6.61
C SER A 164 -15.03 -4.75 7.55
N CYS A 165 -15.69 -3.65 7.89
CA CYS A 165 -16.80 -3.62 8.84
C CYS A 165 -18.13 -3.41 8.12
N THR A 166 -19.13 -4.15 8.57
CA THR A 166 -20.53 -4.00 8.18
C THR A 166 -21.33 -3.74 9.45
N TYR A 167 -22.03 -2.61 9.49
CA TYR A 167 -23.01 -2.28 10.51
C TYR A 167 -24.41 -2.37 9.91
N THR A 168 -25.32 -3.01 10.60
CA THR A 168 -26.71 -3.18 10.20
C THR A 168 -27.61 -2.69 11.31
N GLU A 169 -28.52 -1.78 10.96
CA GLU A 169 -29.53 -1.22 11.86
C GLU A 169 -30.92 -1.57 11.33
N LYS A 170 -31.80 -1.97 12.24
CA LYS A 170 -33.18 -2.32 11.93
C LYS A 170 -34.16 -1.44 12.71
N ILE A 171 -34.80 -0.51 12.01
CA ILE A 171 -35.84 0.38 12.56
C ILE A 171 -37.13 0.11 11.80
N ASP A 172 -38.25 -0.13 12.51
CA ASP A 172 -39.59 -0.25 11.92
C ASP A 172 -39.73 -1.22 10.71
N ASN A 173 -38.94 -2.31 10.73
CA ASN A 173 -38.78 -3.31 9.65
C ASN A 173 -38.02 -2.86 8.40
N GLU A 174 -37.48 -1.65 8.37
CA GLU A 174 -36.47 -1.24 7.41
C GLU A 174 -35.08 -1.63 7.91
N VAL A 175 -34.19 -2.01 6.97
CA VAL A 175 -32.84 -2.46 7.28
C VAL A 175 -31.85 -1.55 6.57
N SER A 176 -31.12 -0.76 7.34
CA SER A 176 -30.03 0.09 6.86
C SER A 176 -28.71 -0.65 7.03
N THR A 177 -27.88 -0.64 5.99
CA THR A 177 -26.57 -1.32 6.02
C THR A 177 -25.46 -0.37 5.65
N TYR A 178 -24.49 -0.23 6.55
CA TYR A 178 -23.35 0.65 6.44
C TYR A 178 -22.10 -0.20 6.31
N THR A 179 -21.29 0.04 5.28
CA THR A 179 -20.05 -0.71 5.05
C THR A 179 -18.85 0.21 5.03
N ALA A 180 -17.74 -0.23 5.61
CA ALA A 180 -16.46 0.46 5.56
C ALA A 180 -15.34 -0.55 5.34
N VAL A 181 -14.37 -0.17 4.51
CA VAL A 181 -13.18 -0.98 4.22
C VAL A 181 -11.97 -0.35 4.91
N GLN A 182 -11.02 -1.19 5.32
CA GLN A 182 -9.77 -0.77 5.97
C GLN A 182 -9.98 0.00 7.29
N VAL A 183 -10.97 -0.41 8.07
CA VAL A 183 -11.21 0.14 9.40
C VAL A 183 -10.05 -0.22 10.33
N THR A 184 -9.38 0.80 10.87
CA THR A 184 -8.30 0.64 11.82
C THR A 184 -8.82 0.78 13.24
N PHE A 185 -8.39 -0.12 14.13
CA PHE A 185 -8.73 -0.04 15.55
C PHE A 185 -7.52 0.44 16.35
N ALA A 186 -7.73 1.43 17.22
CA ALA A 186 -6.77 1.85 18.21
C ALA A 186 -7.03 1.07 19.51
N GLU A 187 -6.08 0.22 19.90
CA GLU A 187 -6.13 -0.51 21.16
C GLU A 187 -5.31 0.22 22.23
N THR A 188 -5.92 0.43 23.38
CA THR A 188 -5.28 0.84 24.64
C THR A 188 -5.39 -0.31 25.65
N ASP A 189 -4.72 -0.20 26.80
CA ASP A 189 -4.74 -1.24 27.85
C ASP A 189 -6.15 -1.66 28.32
N SER A 190 -7.18 -0.84 28.06
CA SER A 190 -8.55 -1.07 28.54
C SER A 190 -9.65 -0.82 27.49
N LYS A 191 -9.31 -0.31 26.31
CA LYS A 191 -10.30 0.10 25.31
C LYS A 191 -9.82 -0.16 23.89
N LEU A 192 -10.76 -0.53 23.03
CA LEU A 192 -10.60 -0.58 21.59
C LEU A 192 -11.51 0.49 20.96
N THR A 193 -10.93 1.45 20.25
CA THR A 193 -11.68 2.51 19.58
C THR A 193 -11.50 2.47 18.07
N SER A 194 -12.54 2.84 17.34
CA SER A 194 -12.49 2.99 15.89
C SER A 194 -13.48 4.06 15.44
N SER A 195 -13.18 4.71 14.32
CA SER A 195 -14.12 5.60 13.65
C SER A 195 -13.97 5.42 12.15
N PHE A 196 -15.10 5.29 11.46
CA PHE A 196 -15.13 5.11 10.02
C PHE A 196 -16.37 5.77 9.40
N GLU A 197 -16.20 6.22 8.15
CA GLU A 197 -17.27 6.77 7.32
C GLU A 197 -17.92 5.64 6.52
N ALA A 198 -19.25 5.59 6.50
CA ALA A 198 -19.98 4.56 5.78
C ALA A 198 -19.99 4.85 4.27
N VAL A 199 -19.57 3.88 3.46
CA VAL A 199 -19.45 4.04 2.00
C VAL A 199 -20.82 4.04 1.29
N ASN A 200 -21.87 3.53 1.93
CA ASN A 200 -23.20 3.34 1.34
C ASN A 200 -24.33 4.07 2.08
N SER A 201 -24.02 5.07 2.93
CA SER A 201 -25.10 5.91 3.45
C SER A 201 -25.64 6.84 2.35
N GLU A 202 -26.95 7.10 2.38
CA GLU A 202 -27.55 8.17 1.57
C GLU A 202 -27.00 9.55 1.95
N ASP A 203 -26.44 9.68 3.17
CA ASP A 203 -25.73 10.85 3.66
C ASP A 203 -24.22 10.57 3.81
N PRO A 204 -23.35 11.17 2.98
CA PRO A 204 -21.90 10.97 3.07
C PRO A 204 -21.27 11.54 4.35
N GLU A 205 -22.04 12.24 5.20
CA GLU A 205 -21.58 12.73 6.50
C GLU A 205 -21.81 11.73 7.66
N ASP A 206 -22.44 10.58 7.41
CA ASP A 206 -22.67 9.55 8.43
C ASP A 206 -21.35 8.90 8.89
N LYS A 207 -20.86 9.38 10.04
CA LYS A 207 -19.71 8.78 10.75
C LYS A 207 -20.22 7.82 11.79
N LEU A 208 -19.62 6.63 11.80
CA LEU A 208 -19.79 5.67 12.87
C LEU A 208 -18.54 5.70 13.74
N SER A 209 -18.74 5.86 15.04
CA SER A 209 -17.68 5.76 16.04
C SER A 209 -18.01 4.64 17.00
N LEU A 210 -16.98 3.88 17.34
CA LEU A 210 -17.05 2.67 18.13
C LEU A 210 -16.08 2.79 19.29
N GLU A 211 -16.58 2.57 20.49
CA GLU A 211 -15.77 2.45 21.70
C GLU A 211 -16.12 1.14 22.41
N ILE A 212 -15.16 0.24 22.53
CA ILE A 212 -15.33 -1.05 23.19
C ILE A 212 -14.43 -1.12 24.40
N ASP A 213 -14.98 -1.57 25.53
CA ASP A 213 -14.24 -1.92 26.73
C ASP A 213 -13.69 -3.36 26.61
N THR A 214 -12.36 -3.49 26.70
CA THR A 214 -11.62 -4.77 26.60
C THR A 214 -11.18 -5.29 27.97
N THR A 215 -11.57 -4.65 29.08
CA THR A 215 -11.14 -5.04 30.44
C THR A 215 -11.78 -6.34 30.95
N LYS A 216 -12.86 -6.79 30.31
CA LYS A 216 -13.66 -7.95 30.75
C LYS A 216 -13.33 -9.22 29.96
N ASN A 217 -12.13 -9.76 30.17
CA ASN A 217 -11.61 -10.97 29.53
C ASN A 217 -11.47 -10.88 27.99
N ASP A 218 -10.56 -11.69 27.44
CA ASP A 218 -10.18 -11.68 26.01
C ASP A 218 -11.32 -12.10 25.04
N THR A 219 -12.52 -12.43 25.52
CA THR A 219 -13.60 -12.98 24.68
C THR A 219 -14.94 -12.23 24.77
N ASP A 220 -15.22 -11.50 25.85
CA ASP A 220 -16.51 -10.82 26.06
C ASP A 220 -16.33 -9.31 26.01
N LEU A 221 -16.76 -8.71 24.92
CA LEU A 221 -16.71 -7.27 24.71
C LEU A 221 -18.03 -6.61 25.11
N SER A 222 -17.93 -5.46 25.76
CA SER A 222 -19.05 -4.52 25.92
C SER A 222 -18.61 -3.15 25.44
N GLY A 223 -19.44 -2.45 24.68
CA GLY A 223 -19.08 -1.16 24.12
C GLY A 223 -20.29 -0.34 23.71
N THR A 224 -20.01 0.81 23.11
CA THR A 224 -21.02 1.71 22.56
C THR A 224 -20.71 1.99 21.09
N ILE A 225 -21.78 1.97 20.29
CA ILE A 225 -21.78 2.42 18.90
C ILE A 225 -22.50 3.77 18.88
N ASN A 226 -21.81 4.78 18.34
CA ASN A 226 -22.35 6.11 18.11
C ASN A 226 -22.39 6.33 16.60
N VAL A 227 -23.60 6.34 16.05
CA VAL A 227 -23.88 6.82 14.69
C VAL A 227 -24.17 8.30 14.79
N VAL A 228 -23.51 9.15 13.99
CA VAL A 228 -23.75 10.61 14.01
C VAL A 228 -25.26 10.88 13.82
N ASP A 229 -25.79 11.81 14.62
CA ASP A 229 -27.21 12.15 14.72
C ASP A 229 -28.17 11.07 15.25
N SER A 230 -27.65 9.94 15.74
CA SER A 230 -28.42 8.90 16.43
C SER A 230 -28.10 8.80 17.93
N GLN A 231 -28.90 8.01 18.64
CA GLN A 231 -28.70 7.72 20.06
C GLN A 231 -27.49 6.78 20.26
N GLU A 232 -26.79 6.92 21.38
CA GLU A 232 -25.74 5.97 21.79
C GLU A 232 -26.33 4.57 22.03
N ILE A 233 -25.82 3.57 21.31
CA ILE A 233 -26.33 2.19 21.36
C ILE A 233 -25.35 1.33 22.14
N ASN A 234 -25.81 0.74 23.24
CA ASN A 234 -25.04 -0.23 24.00
C ASN A 234 -25.02 -1.57 23.24
N VAL A 235 -23.81 -2.08 22.99
CA VAL A 235 -23.59 -3.34 22.29
C VAL A 235 -22.72 -4.29 23.09
N ARG A 236 -22.89 -5.59 22.85
CA ARG A 236 -22.05 -6.64 23.42
C ARG A 236 -21.65 -7.63 22.34
N GLY A 237 -20.53 -8.32 22.54
CA GLY A 237 -20.17 -9.39 21.64
C GLY A 237 -18.78 -9.92 21.91
N SER A 238 -18.07 -10.28 20.84
CA SER A 238 -16.77 -10.93 20.94
C SER A 238 -15.82 -10.45 19.85
N TYR A 239 -14.53 -10.66 20.09
CA TYR A 239 -13.51 -10.48 19.08
C TYR A 239 -12.55 -11.66 19.09
N GLN A 240 -11.85 -11.85 17.98
CA GLN A 240 -10.76 -12.81 17.89
C GLN A 240 -9.46 -12.06 17.71
N LYS A 241 -8.45 -12.44 18.50
CA LYS A 241 -7.09 -11.92 18.41
C LYS A 241 -6.14 -13.07 18.06
N SER A 242 -5.33 -12.89 17.03
CA SER A 242 -4.26 -13.82 16.66
C SER A 242 -2.94 -13.07 16.62
N ALA A 243 -1.94 -13.51 17.39
CA ALA A 243 -0.64 -12.87 17.48
C ALA A 243 -0.70 -11.34 17.76
N ASN A 244 -1.59 -10.93 18.67
CA ASN A 244 -1.89 -9.54 19.02
C ASN A 244 -2.54 -8.69 17.91
N ILE A 245 -3.06 -9.32 16.86
CA ILE A 245 -3.79 -8.65 15.78
C ILE A 245 -5.26 -9.07 15.88
N ILE A 246 -6.17 -8.09 15.85
CA ILE A 246 -7.60 -8.37 15.83
C ILE A 246 -7.96 -8.92 14.44
N SER A 247 -8.47 -10.15 14.39
CA SER A 247 -8.87 -10.81 13.16
C SER A 247 -10.37 -10.71 12.88
N SER A 248 -11.19 -10.51 13.91
CA SER A 248 -12.62 -10.29 13.74
C SER A 248 -13.23 -9.63 14.98
N ILE A 249 -14.30 -8.88 14.78
CA ILE A 249 -15.15 -8.30 15.83
C ILE A 249 -16.61 -8.56 15.45
N SER A 250 -17.43 -8.99 16.41
CA SER A 250 -18.86 -9.16 16.24
C SER A 250 -19.56 -8.57 17.45
N LEU A 251 -20.39 -7.55 17.28
CA LEU A 251 -21.17 -6.91 18.34
C LEU A 251 -22.65 -6.87 17.96
N SER A 252 -23.52 -6.95 18.96
CA SER A 252 -24.96 -6.80 18.80
C SER A 252 -25.57 -6.04 19.99
N SER A 253 -26.60 -5.25 19.74
CA SER A 253 -27.44 -4.67 20.80
C SER A 253 -28.27 -5.76 21.50
N GLU A 254 -28.76 -5.46 22.72
CA GLU A 254 -29.55 -6.43 23.51
C GLU A 254 -30.87 -6.85 22.81
N ASP A 255 -31.43 -5.96 21.99
CA ASP A 255 -32.64 -6.19 21.19
C ASP A 255 -32.36 -6.83 19.82
N SER A 256 -31.08 -7.06 19.47
CA SER A 256 -30.64 -7.58 18.15
C SER A 256 -31.11 -6.72 16.97
N LEU A 257 -31.40 -5.44 17.19
CA LEU A 257 -31.74 -4.50 16.13
C LEU A 257 -30.51 -3.88 15.48
N ASN A 258 -29.37 -3.89 16.18
CA ASN A 258 -28.12 -3.30 15.73
C ASN A 258 -27.01 -4.34 15.79
N GLU A 259 -26.37 -4.61 14.66
CA GLU A 259 -25.30 -5.60 14.53
C GLU A 259 -24.08 -4.99 13.84
N LEU A 260 -22.88 -5.21 14.40
CA LEU A 260 -21.60 -4.84 13.79
C LEU A 260 -20.75 -6.09 13.59
N SER A 261 -20.30 -6.32 12.36
CA SER A 261 -19.37 -7.41 12.01
C SER A 261 -18.17 -6.85 11.27
N CYS A 262 -16.97 -7.03 11.81
CA CYS A 262 -15.70 -6.68 11.19
C CYS A 262 -14.85 -7.92 10.93
N ARG A 263 -14.33 -8.09 9.70
CA ARG A 263 -13.49 -9.23 9.28
C ARG A 263 -12.39 -8.81 8.32
#